data_AF-A0A956YPJ1-F1
#
_entry.id   AF-A0A956YPJ1-F1
#
_cell.length_a   1.000
_cell.length_b   1.000
_cell.length_c   1.000
_cell.angle_alpha   90.00
_cell.angle_beta   90.00
_cell.angle_gamma   90.00
#
_symmetry.space_group_name_H-M   'P 1'
#
loop_
_entity.id
_entity.type
_entity.pdbx_description
1 polymer ?
#
loop_
_entity_poly.entity_id
_entity_poly.type
_entity_poly.pdbx_seq_one_letter_code
_entity_poly.pdbx_strand_id
1 'polypeptide(L)'
;MRSWGVIATPIGIPLILIGSFQLIRTVLVISGRRKGPLLRVFETYTDKPQAYNSLRELAVWATVIIVGVLVYLSETVKLPTAAFIPLLSTIVTAVWASEQPDFIRQHLPFLMPEPRWYVDLRGRTTLTERRHIAYMWLKLPRRTRILYDHHDGAFRIWVDLVIMGTLG
;
A
#
# COMPACT_ATOMS: atom_id res chain seq x y z
N MET A 1 -32.91 -6.68 31.64
CA MET A 1 -32.68 -5.40 30.95
C MET A 1 -31.44 -5.53 30.08
N ARG A 2 -31.62 -5.85 28.80
CA ARG A 2 -30.52 -6.08 27.83
C ARG A 2 -31.06 -5.74 26.44
N SER A 3 -30.79 -4.52 25.98
CA SER A 3 -31.11 -4.08 24.62
C SER A 3 -30.04 -3.11 24.12
N TRP A 4 -28.82 -3.62 23.99
CA TRP A 4 -27.73 -2.99 23.22
C TRP A 4 -27.38 -3.81 21.97
N GLY A 5 -28.19 -4.81 21.62
CA GLY A 5 -27.88 -5.80 20.57
C GLY A 5 -28.14 -5.38 19.13
N VAL A 6 -28.56 -4.14 18.88
CA VAL A 6 -28.95 -3.69 17.52
C VAL A 6 -27.97 -2.66 16.92
N ILE A 7 -27.05 -2.11 17.72
CA ILE A 7 -26.19 -1.00 17.28
C ILE A 7 -24.80 -1.47 16.81
N ALA A 8 -24.39 -2.72 17.13
CA ALA A 8 -23.04 -3.20 16.85
C ALA A 8 -22.88 -3.90 15.48
N THR A 9 -23.94 -4.56 14.98
CA THR A 9 -24.01 -5.17 13.63
C THR A 9 -23.69 -4.23 12.46
N PRO A 10 -24.03 -2.92 12.45
CA PRO A 10 -23.70 -2.05 11.32
C PRO A 10 -22.21 -1.75 11.18
N ILE A 11 -21.33 -2.04 12.15
CA ILE A 11 -19.92 -1.58 12.11
C ILE A 11 -18.97 -2.67 11.59
N GLY A 12 -19.17 -3.94 11.94
CA GLY A 12 -18.26 -5.03 11.53
C GLY A 12 -18.22 -5.24 10.01
N ILE A 13 -19.39 -5.27 9.36
CA ILE A 13 -19.52 -5.47 7.91
C ILE A 13 -18.80 -4.38 7.10
N PRO A 14 -19.04 -3.07 7.32
CA PRO A 14 -18.33 -2.04 6.55
C PRO A 14 -16.83 -2.04 6.82
N LEU A 15 -16.35 -2.37 8.03
CA LEU A 15 -14.92 -2.51 8.29
C LEU A 15 -14.28 -3.61 7.44
N ILE A 16 -14.94 -4.76 7.32
CA ILE A 16 -14.48 -5.86 6.46
C ILE A 16 -14.49 -5.43 4.99
N LEU A 17 -15.54 -4.77 4.52
CA LEU A 17 -15.63 -4.30 3.13
C LEU A 17 -14.56 -3.26 2.79
N ILE A 18 -14.38 -2.25 3.65
CA ILE A 18 -13.36 -1.22 3.49
C ILE A 18 -11.96 -1.83 3.56
N GLY A 19 -11.70 -2.68 4.54
CA GLY A 19 -10.42 -3.38 4.70
C GLY A 19 -10.09 -4.25 3.48
N SER A 20 -11.08 -4.99 2.97
CA SER A 20 -10.91 -5.85 1.79
C SER A 20 -10.62 -5.02 0.53
N PHE A 21 -11.37 -3.94 0.31
CA PHE A 21 -11.13 -3.03 -0.81
C PHE A 21 -9.71 -2.44 -0.77
N GLN A 22 -9.25 -2.06 0.42
CA GLN A 22 -7.92 -1.50 0.59
C GLN A 22 -6.81 -2.54 0.44
N LEU A 23 -7.00 -3.77 0.92
CA LEU A 23 -6.06 -4.86 0.65
C LEU A 23 -5.95 -5.14 -0.85
N ILE A 24 -7.07 -5.21 -1.57
CA ILE A 24 -7.07 -5.38 -3.03
C ILE A 24 -6.30 -4.22 -3.68
N ARG A 25 -6.53 -2.97 -3.23
CA ARG A 25 -5.77 -1.80 -3.71
C ARG A 25 -4.27 -1.96 -3.47
N THR A 26 -3.84 -2.38 -2.27
CA THR A 26 -2.41 -2.55 -1.95
C THR A 26 -1.80 -3.70 -2.76
N VAL A 27 -2.52 -4.81 -2.98
CA VAL A 27 -2.09 -5.90 -3.87
C VAL A 27 -1.95 -5.42 -5.32
N LEU A 28 -2.85 -4.56 -5.81
CA LEU A 28 -2.73 -3.95 -7.13
C LEU A 28 -1.51 -3.01 -7.26
N VAL A 29 -1.10 -2.38 -6.16
CA VAL A 29 0.12 -1.55 -6.12
C VAL A 29 1.37 -2.42 -6.11
N ILE A 30 1.40 -3.44 -5.25
CA ILE A 30 2.51 -4.40 -5.14
C ILE A 30 2.74 -5.13 -6.48
N SER A 31 1.66 -5.57 -7.13
CA SER A 31 1.74 -6.20 -8.46
C SER A 31 2.16 -5.24 -9.58
N GLY A 32 2.32 -3.94 -9.31
CA GLY A 32 2.76 -2.94 -10.28
C GLY A 32 1.68 -2.45 -11.24
N ARG A 33 0.44 -2.94 -11.10
CA ARG A 33 -0.72 -2.50 -11.90
C ARG A 33 -1.17 -1.08 -11.60
N ARG A 34 -0.94 -0.60 -10.37
CA ARG A 34 -1.19 0.78 -9.98
C ARG A 34 0.12 1.51 -9.73
N LYS A 35 0.53 2.33 -10.69
CA LYS A 35 1.81 3.06 -10.66
C LYS A 35 1.70 4.36 -9.89
N GLY A 36 0.51 4.96 -9.84
CA GLY A 36 0.27 6.25 -9.17
C GLY A 36 0.76 6.34 -7.71
N PRO A 37 0.41 5.38 -6.82
CA PRO A 37 0.87 5.43 -5.43
C PRO A 37 2.40 5.34 -5.28
N LEU A 38 3.06 4.57 -6.15
CA LEU A 38 4.51 4.42 -6.15
C LEU A 38 5.23 5.68 -6.65
N LEU A 39 4.65 6.37 -7.63
CA LEU A 39 5.20 7.62 -8.17
C LEU A 39 5.05 8.79 -7.20
N ARG A 40 4.00 8.81 -6.36
CA ARG A 40 3.85 9.81 -5.29
C ARG A 40 5.00 9.78 -4.29
N VAL A 41 5.61 8.62 -4.06
CA VAL A 41 6.77 8.51 -3.17
C VAL A 41 7.95 9.36 -3.68
N PHE A 42 8.07 9.53 -5.00
CA PHE A 42 9.11 10.37 -5.59
C PHE A 42 8.83 11.88 -5.47
N GLU A 43 7.62 12.29 -5.06
CA GLU A 43 7.29 13.71 -4.80
C GLU A 43 7.90 14.19 -3.48
N THR A 44 8.18 13.29 -2.54
CA THR A 44 8.61 13.69 -1.19
C THR A 44 10.08 14.08 -1.17
N TYR A 45 10.37 15.28 -0.66
CA TYR A 45 11.73 15.76 -0.39
C TYR A 45 12.24 15.10 0.89
N THR A 46 12.75 13.87 0.79
CA THR A 46 13.47 13.22 1.88
C THR A 46 14.88 12.85 1.42
N ASP A 47 15.88 13.09 2.27
CA ASP A 47 17.30 12.84 1.98
C ASP A 47 17.62 11.35 1.71
N LYS A 48 16.75 10.46 2.21
CA LYS A 48 16.80 9.03 1.91
C LYS A 48 15.69 8.69 0.93
N PRO A 49 15.96 7.91 -0.14
CA PRO A 49 14.92 7.38 -1.01
C PRO A 49 14.03 6.46 -0.17
N GLN A 50 12.93 6.99 0.34
CA GLN A 50 11.89 6.18 0.96
C GLN A 50 11.39 5.25 -0.11
N ALA A 51 11.49 3.94 0.09
CA ALA A 51 10.73 3.04 -0.76
C ALA A 51 9.38 2.76 -0.12
N TYR A 52 8.40 2.55 -0.99
CA TYR A 52 7.02 2.36 -0.61
C TYR A 52 6.88 1.23 0.40
N ASN A 53 6.47 1.55 1.62
CA ASN A 53 6.28 0.56 2.68
C ASN A 53 4.92 -0.12 2.52
N SER A 54 4.81 -0.96 1.49
CA SER A 54 3.61 -1.76 1.18
C SER A 54 3.26 -2.71 2.32
N LEU A 55 4.26 -3.17 3.08
CA LEU A 55 4.08 -4.07 4.21
C LEU A 55 3.34 -3.38 5.36
N ARG A 56 3.64 -2.12 5.66
CA ARG A 56 2.89 -1.32 6.64
C ARG A 56 1.43 -1.20 6.23
N GLU A 57 1.14 -0.86 4.96
CA GLU A 57 -0.24 -0.78 4.49
C GLU A 57 -0.96 -2.12 4.60
N LEU A 58 -0.32 -3.23 4.18
CA LEU A 58 -0.89 -4.57 4.32
C LEU A 58 -1.18 -4.92 5.78
N ALA A 59 -0.24 -4.64 6.69
CA ALA A 59 -0.38 -4.97 8.10
C ALA A 59 -1.51 -4.15 8.77
N VAL A 60 -1.63 -2.86 8.44
CA VAL A 60 -2.72 -2.00 8.92
C VAL A 60 -4.07 -2.52 8.42
N TRP A 61 -4.21 -2.80 7.12
CA TRP A 61 -5.50 -3.23 6.57
C TRP A 61 -5.86 -4.67 6.97
N ALA A 62 -4.88 -5.56 7.11
CA ALA A 62 -5.09 -6.90 7.67
C ALA A 62 -5.61 -6.81 9.12
N THR A 63 -5.03 -5.92 9.93
CA THR A 63 -5.51 -5.65 11.28
C THR A 63 -6.96 -5.18 11.28
N VAL A 64 -7.32 -4.22 10.41
CA VAL A 64 -8.70 -3.71 10.29
C VAL A 64 -9.69 -4.83 9.94
N ILE A 65 -9.31 -5.75 9.04
CA ILE A 65 -10.16 -6.91 8.71
C ILE A 65 -10.30 -7.84 9.91
N ILE A 66 -9.20 -8.16 10.60
CA ILE A 66 -9.24 -9.02 11.79
C ILE A 66 -10.13 -8.41 12.87
N VAL A 67 -10.04 -7.09 13.11
CA VAL A 67 -10.96 -6.37 14.00
C VAL A 67 -12.40 -6.51 13.53
N GLY A 68 -12.68 -6.25 12.24
CA GLY A 68 -14.03 -6.37 11.70
C GLY A 68 -14.63 -7.77 11.85
N VAL A 69 -13.82 -8.81 11.61
CA VAL A 69 -14.21 -10.22 11.79
C VAL A 69 -14.43 -10.54 13.26
N LEU A 70 -13.56 -10.10 14.16
CA LEU A 70 -13.71 -10.34 15.60
C LEU A 70 -14.94 -9.64 16.17
N VAL A 71 -15.23 -8.41 15.75
CA VAL A 71 -16.47 -7.69 16.12
C VAL A 71 -17.68 -8.50 15.67
N TYR A 72 -17.70 -8.89 14.39
CA TYR A 72 -18.80 -9.71 13.83
C TYR A 72 -18.97 -11.06 14.55
N LEU A 73 -17.88 -11.76 14.84
CA LEU A 73 -17.91 -13.05 15.53
C LEU A 73 -18.27 -12.91 17.01
N SER A 74 -17.85 -11.85 17.69
CA SER A 74 -18.17 -11.62 19.11
C SER A 74 -19.66 -11.40 19.38
N GLU A 75 -20.39 -10.93 18.35
CA GLU A 75 -21.84 -10.78 18.38
C GLU A 75 -22.56 -12.10 18.13
N THR A 76 -22.02 -12.92 17.22
CA THR A 76 -22.63 -14.19 16.80
C THR A 76 -22.31 -15.32 17.79
N VAL A 77 -21.12 -15.27 18.38
CA VAL A 77 -20.55 -16.27 19.30
C VAL A 77 -19.97 -15.50 20.48
N LYS A 78 -20.31 -15.88 21.72
CA LYS A 78 -19.69 -15.31 22.91
C LYS A 78 -18.22 -15.73 22.97
N LEU A 79 -17.36 -14.98 22.30
CA LEU A 79 -15.94 -15.25 22.25
C LEU A 79 -15.30 -14.99 23.62
N PRO A 80 -14.43 -15.88 24.10
CA PRO A 80 -13.63 -15.60 25.29
C PRO A 80 -12.68 -14.44 25.01
N THR A 81 -12.34 -13.66 26.04
CA THR A 81 -11.39 -12.54 25.97
C THR A 81 -10.03 -12.92 25.37
N ALA A 82 -9.66 -14.20 25.46
CA ALA A 82 -8.47 -14.75 24.81
C ALA A 82 -8.49 -14.62 23.26
N ALA A 83 -9.66 -14.48 22.63
CA ALA A 83 -9.78 -14.29 21.17
C ALA A 83 -9.22 -12.95 20.67
N PHE A 84 -8.95 -11.99 21.57
CA PHE A 84 -8.31 -10.71 21.24
C PHE A 84 -6.78 -10.73 21.31
N ILE A 85 -6.17 -11.81 21.86
CA ILE A 85 -4.71 -11.96 21.92
C ILE A 85 -4.07 -11.98 20.51
N PRO A 86 -4.61 -12.74 19.53
CA PRO A 86 -4.10 -12.72 18.16
C PRO A 86 -4.16 -11.31 17.56
N LEU A 87 -5.24 -10.57 17.80
CA LEU A 87 -5.41 -9.20 17.31
C LEU A 87 -4.29 -8.28 17.83
N LEU A 88 -4.05 -8.31 19.15
CA LEU A 88 -2.97 -7.55 19.77
C LEU A 88 -1.60 -7.94 19.20
N SER A 89 -1.36 -9.23 18.96
CA SER A 89 -0.11 -9.69 18.36
C SER A 89 0.10 -9.18 16.93
N THR A 90 -0.97 -9.13 16.12
CA THR A 90 -0.92 -8.53 14.77
C THR A 90 -0.66 -7.02 14.80
N ILE A 91 -1.25 -6.30 15.76
CA ILE A 91 -1.01 -4.86 15.91
C ILE A 91 0.45 -4.60 16.30
N VAL A 92 0.97 -5.34 17.28
CA VAL A 92 2.35 -5.19 17.75
C VAL A 92 3.34 -5.52 16.64
N THR A 93 3.12 -6.62 15.91
CA THR A 93 3.98 -6.98 14.76
C THR A 93 3.88 -5.98 13.62
N ALA A 94 2.69 -5.42 13.34
CA ALA A 94 2.51 -4.36 12.34
C ALA A 94 3.28 -3.07 12.69
N VAL A 95 3.19 -2.64 13.96
CA VAL A 95 3.90 -1.45 14.46
C VAL A 95 5.40 -1.68 14.44
N TRP A 96 5.86 -2.81 14.97
CA TRP A 96 7.28 -3.16 14.98
C TRP A 96 7.87 -3.25 13.56
N ALA A 97 7.14 -3.87 12.62
CA ALA A 97 7.55 -3.94 11.22
C ALA A 97 7.57 -2.57 10.52
N SER A 98 6.77 -1.60 11.00
CA SER A 98 6.75 -0.25 10.45
C SER A 98 7.95 0.60 10.88
N GLU A 99 8.52 0.31 12.06
CA GLU A 99 9.67 1.04 12.62
C GLU A 99 11.02 0.55 12.05
N GLN A 100 11.10 -0.66 11.51
CA GLN A 100 12.35 -1.26 11.00
C GLN A 100 12.28 -1.71 9.53
N PRO A 101 11.97 -0.80 8.58
CA PRO A 101 11.87 -1.17 7.16
C PRO A 101 13.20 -1.66 6.58
N ASP A 102 14.33 -1.11 7.03
CA ASP A 102 15.66 -1.49 6.54
C ASP A 102 16.05 -2.92 6.94
N PHE A 103 15.69 -3.34 8.16
CA PHE A 103 15.92 -4.70 8.65
C PHE A 103 15.16 -5.74 7.81
N ILE A 104 13.89 -5.47 7.51
CA ILE A 104 13.03 -6.35 6.70
C ILE A 104 13.56 -6.44 5.27
N ARG A 105 14.04 -5.35 4.68
CA ARG A 105 14.63 -5.40 3.33
C ARG A 105 15.88 -6.24 3.25
N GLN A 106 16.74 -6.16 4.26
CA GLN A 106 18.00 -6.89 4.29
C GLN A 106 17.81 -8.39 4.54
N HIS A 107 16.90 -8.77 5.46
CA HIS A 107 16.75 -10.16 5.89
C HIS A 107 15.57 -10.89 5.23
N LEU A 108 14.54 -10.16 4.80
CA LEU A 108 13.29 -10.71 4.28
C LEU A 108 12.87 -9.99 2.99
N PRO A 109 13.72 -9.99 1.94
CA PRO A 109 13.44 -9.27 0.69
C PRO A 109 12.16 -9.75 -0.01
N PHE A 110 11.75 -11.01 0.21
CA PHE A 110 10.51 -11.56 -0.32
C PHE A 110 9.24 -10.95 0.29
N LEU A 111 9.32 -10.32 1.47
CA LEU A 111 8.19 -9.67 2.13
C LEU A 111 7.93 -8.24 1.62
N MET A 112 8.90 -7.63 0.94
CA MET A 112 8.75 -6.33 0.27
C MET A 112 8.94 -6.47 -1.24
N PRO A 113 8.05 -7.21 -1.94
CA PRO A 113 8.13 -7.30 -3.39
C PRO A 113 7.82 -5.93 -3.99
N GLU A 114 8.82 -5.33 -4.61
CA GLU A 114 8.66 -4.15 -5.45
C GLU A 114 8.42 -4.60 -6.90
N PRO A 115 7.52 -3.92 -7.65
CA PRO A 115 7.29 -4.29 -9.03
C PRO A 115 8.54 -4.02 -9.87
N ARG A 116 8.84 -4.92 -10.80
CA ARG A 116 10.08 -4.89 -11.60
C ARG A 116 10.32 -3.55 -12.30
N TRP A 117 9.26 -2.93 -12.83
CA TRP A 117 9.37 -1.62 -13.50
C TRP A 117 9.83 -0.52 -12.54
N TYR A 118 9.46 -0.59 -11.25
CA TYR A 118 9.82 0.41 -10.26
C TYR A 118 11.28 0.27 -9.84
N VAL A 119 11.75 -0.96 -9.67
CA VAL A 119 13.17 -1.27 -9.40
C VAL A 119 14.04 -0.79 -10.55
N ASP A 120 13.66 -1.13 -11.79
CA ASP A 120 14.35 -0.72 -13.01
C ASP A 120 14.40 0.81 -13.16
N LEU A 121 13.25 1.47 -12.95
CA LEU A 121 13.14 2.93 -12.95
C LEU A 121 14.11 3.57 -11.95
N ARG A 122 14.16 3.08 -10.71
CA ARG A 122 15.11 3.60 -9.73
C ARG A 122 16.56 3.31 -10.12
N GLY A 123 16.85 2.12 -10.65
CA GLY A 123 18.21 1.74 -11.04
C GLY A 123 18.81 2.67 -12.09
N ARG A 124 17.97 3.19 -13.01
CA ARG A 124 18.41 3.99 -14.16
C ARG A 124 18.20 5.50 -14.05
N THR A 125 17.57 5.99 -12.97
CA THR A 125 17.24 7.42 -12.83
C THR A 125 17.82 8.08 -11.60
N THR A 126 18.16 9.36 -11.72
CA THR A 126 18.59 10.23 -10.63
C THR A 126 17.41 10.68 -9.75
N LEU A 127 17.69 11.22 -8.55
CA LEU A 127 16.65 11.77 -7.67
C LEU A 127 15.86 12.90 -8.35
N THR A 128 16.54 13.77 -9.10
CA THR A 128 15.93 14.89 -9.81
C THR A 128 14.99 14.41 -10.92
N GLU A 129 15.43 13.42 -11.72
CA GLU A 129 14.60 12.81 -12.76
C GLU A 129 13.35 12.15 -12.17
N ARG A 130 13.48 11.40 -11.07
CA ARG A 130 12.31 10.77 -10.41
C ARG A 130 11.28 11.78 -9.95
N ARG A 131 11.72 12.91 -9.38
CA ARG A 131 10.84 14.02 -8.98
C ARG A 131 10.12 14.61 -10.17
N HIS A 132 10.84 14.85 -11.27
CA HIS A 132 10.25 15.38 -12.48
C HIS A 132 9.24 14.42 -13.11
N ILE A 133 9.55 13.12 -13.16
CA ILE A 133 8.61 12.07 -13.59
C ILE A 133 7.34 12.08 -12.74
N ALA A 134 7.47 12.16 -11.41
CA ALA A 134 6.31 12.20 -10.52
C ALA A 134 5.44 13.44 -10.75
N TYR A 135 6.08 14.60 -10.89
CA TYR A 135 5.38 15.85 -11.20
C TYR A 135 4.65 15.80 -12.55
N MET A 136 5.31 15.28 -13.59
CA MET A 136 4.70 15.11 -14.91
C MET A 136 3.58 14.07 -14.89
N TRP A 137 3.71 13.02 -14.08
CA TRP A 137 2.64 12.04 -13.87
C TRP A 137 1.37 12.67 -13.30
N LEU A 138 1.48 13.60 -12.35
CA LEU A 138 0.33 14.31 -11.79
C LEU A 138 -0.40 15.16 -12.83
N LYS A 139 0.34 15.74 -13.78
CA LYS A 139 -0.21 16.56 -14.88
C LYS A 139 -0.92 15.74 -15.95
N LEU A 140 -0.69 14.44 -16.03
CA LEU A 140 -1.35 13.60 -17.04
C LEU A 140 -2.87 13.54 -16.82
N PRO A 141 -3.66 13.63 -17.92
CA PRO A 141 -5.08 13.33 -17.89
C PRO A 141 -5.36 11.95 -17.28
N ARG A 142 -6.48 11.82 -16.56
CA ARG A 142 -6.85 10.55 -15.89
C ARG A 142 -6.89 9.37 -16.85
N ARG A 143 -7.38 9.57 -18.08
CA ARG A 143 -7.46 8.51 -19.11
C ARG A 143 -6.07 7.98 -19.49
N THR A 144 -5.11 8.87 -19.69
CA THR A 144 -3.73 8.51 -20.04
C THR A 144 -3.03 7.77 -18.90
N ARG A 145 -3.26 8.17 -17.64
CA ARG A 145 -2.74 7.45 -16.47
C ARG A 145 -3.23 6.01 -16.39
N ILE A 146 -4.52 5.78 -16.66
CA ILE A 146 -5.09 4.42 -16.68
C ILE A 146 -4.42 3.57 -17.77
N LEU A 147 -4.20 4.14 -18.96
CA LEU A 147 -3.51 3.44 -20.05
C LEU A 147 -2.09 3.01 -19.64
N TYR A 148 -1.32 3.93 -19.04
CA TYR A 148 0.04 3.65 -18.56
C TYR A 148 0.08 2.72 -17.35
N ASP A 149 -0.92 2.77 -16.46
CA ASP A 149 -1.08 1.84 -15.35
C ASP A 149 -1.19 0.39 -15.87
N HIS A 150 -1.88 0.16 -16.99
CA HIS A 150 -2.04 -1.16 -17.60
C HIS A 150 -0.91 -1.59 -18.55
N HIS A 151 -0.27 -0.66 -19.26
CA HIS A 151 0.77 -0.97 -20.26
C HIS A 151 2.15 -0.50 -19.82
N ASP A 152 2.94 -1.42 -19.26
CA ASP A 152 4.31 -1.14 -18.79
C ASP A 152 5.22 -0.61 -19.90
N GLY A 153 5.09 -1.11 -21.14
CA GLY A 153 5.87 -0.63 -22.29
C GLY A 153 5.60 0.84 -22.62
N ALA A 154 4.32 1.23 -22.70
CA ALA A 154 3.92 2.60 -22.96
C ALA A 154 4.36 3.54 -21.81
N PHE A 155 4.28 3.07 -20.56
CA PHE A 155 4.78 3.79 -19.41
C PHE A 155 6.30 4.03 -19.50
N ARG A 156 7.09 3.01 -19.87
CA ARG A 156 8.55 3.15 -20.02
C ARG A 156 8.93 4.17 -21.09
N ILE A 157 8.29 4.10 -22.26
CA ILE A 157 8.51 5.06 -23.35
C ILE A 157 8.18 6.49 -22.87
N TRP A 158 7.05 6.66 -22.18
CA TRP A 158 6.68 7.97 -21.63
C TRP A 158 7.72 8.47 -20.61
N VAL A 159 8.21 7.61 -19.72
CA VAL A 159 9.28 7.97 -18.79
C VAL A 159 10.54 8.39 -19.54
N ASP A 160 10.96 7.64 -20.55
CA ASP A 160 12.18 7.93 -21.31
C ASP A 160 12.07 9.29 -22.02
N LEU A 161 10.90 9.62 -22.58
CA LEU A 161 10.62 10.94 -23.15
C LEU A 161 10.70 12.07 -22.11
N VAL A 162 10.17 11.83 -20.91
CA VAL A 162 10.24 12.81 -19.81
C VAL A 162 11.68 13.04 -19.38
N ILE A 163 12.51 11.99 -19.28
CA ILE A 163 13.92 12.11 -18.92
C ILE A 163 14.70 12.85 -20.02
N MET A 164 14.50 12.50 -21.30
CA MET A 164 15.13 13.21 -22.41
C MET A 164 14.79 14.71 -22.40
N GLY A 165 13.54 15.06 -22.07
CA GLY A 165 13.11 16.45 -21.95
C GLY A 165 13.68 17.20 -20.74
N THR A 166 14.29 16.51 -19.76
CA THR A 166 14.95 17.15 -18.61
C THR A 166 16.43 17.41 -18.80
N LEU A 167 17.05 16.78 -19.81
CA LEU A 167 18.49 16.88 -20.10
C LEU A 167 18.83 17.94 -21.17
N GLY A 168 17.82 18.55 -21.79
CA GLY A 168 17.94 19.66 -22.74
C GLY A 168 17.54 20.99 -22.11
#